data_AF-A0AAN4ZV55-F1
#
_entry.id   AF-A0AAN4ZV55-F1
#
_cell.length_a   1.000
_cell.length_b   1.000
_cell.length_c   1.000
_cell.angle_alpha   90.00
_cell.angle_beta   90.00
_cell.angle_gamma   90.00
#
_symmetry.space_group_name_H-M   'P 1'
#
loop_
_entity.id
_entity.type
_entity.pdbx_description
1 polymer ?
#
loop_
_entity_poly.entity_id
_entity_poly.type
_entity_poly.pdbx_seq_one_letter_code
_entity_poly.pdbx_strand_id
1 'polypeptide(L)'
;CEISNFTIIRKGNGTIRRLTDTPMTPQCVIEMCNIHPNTAIGYIRHLDIHHKTTLMKNGIYIMCSCGMRYNSFRDQKKQNCTGHEFAIHRLKEVTTPQCVMCEKYPKTPYGYADHLKSNHKTTLSARGIYLLCACGTRYNNHHDQQKHDKKCSGKEFTLHKRNDN
;
A
#
# COMPACT_ATOMS: atom_id res chain seq x y z
N CYS A 1 -11.42 33.11 36.14
CA CYS A 1 -10.22 32.80 35.33
C CYS A 1 -10.23 31.33 34.96
N GLU A 2 -10.80 30.99 33.80
CA GLU A 2 -10.65 29.66 33.23
C GLU A 2 -9.35 29.61 32.42
N ILE A 3 -8.38 28.83 32.90
CA ILE A 3 -7.17 28.53 32.15
C ILE A 3 -7.43 27.20 31.44
N SER A 4 -7.77 27.27 30.16
CA SER A 4 -7.87 26.09 29.29
C SER A 4 -6.49 25.53 29.02
N ASN A 5 -6.19 24.37 29.61
CA ASN A 5 -4.99 23.60 29.34
C ASN A 5 -5.02 23.05 27.91
N PHE A 6 -4.20 23.58 27.01
CA PHE A 6 -3.90 22.92 25.73
C PHE A 6 -2.40 22.62 25.65
N THR A 7 -2.10 21.36 25.33
CA THR A 7 -0.72 20.87 25.18
C THR A 7 -0.23 21.18 23.77
N ILE A 8 0.76 22.07 23.66
CA ILE A 8 1.43 22.36 22.39
C ILE A 8 2.55 21.34 22.18
N ILE A 9 2.38 20.40 21.25
CA ILE A 9 3.43 19.47 20.85
C ILE A 9 4.22 20.10 19.70
N ARG A 10 5.48 20.51 19.94
CA ARG A 10 6.38 21.01 18.90
C ARG A 10 7.08 19.83 18.20
N LYS A 11 6.80 19.62 16.91
CA LYS A 11 7.65 18.80 16.02
C LYS A 11 8.48 19.73 15.15
N GLY A 12 9.79 19.79 15.45
CA GLY A 12 10.93 20.38 14.70
C GLY A 12 10.69 21.53 13.71
N ASN A 13 11.31 22.69 13.99
CA ASN A 13 11.60 23.88 13.14
C ASN A 13 10.59 24.35 12.06
N GLY A 14 9.39 23.78 12.00
CA GLY A 14 8.30 24.22 11.16
C GLY A 14 7.41 25.25 11.86
N THR A 15 6.80 26.12 11.08
CA THR A 15 5.87 27.17 11.48
C THR A 15 4.81 26.63 12.46
N ILE A 16 4.58 27.35 13.57
CA ILE A 16 3.52 27.03 14.54
C ILE A 16 2.17 27.22 13.82
N ARG A 17 1.52 26.12 13.43
CA ARG A 17 0.15 26.13 12.89
C ARG A 17 -0.88 26.03 14.02
N ARG A 18 -1.98 26.78 13.91
CA ARG A 18 -3.05 26.78 14.93
C ARG A 18 -3.92 25.54 14.72
N LEU A 19 -4.44 24.96 15.81
CA LEU A 19 -5.30 23.75 15.77
C LEU A 19 -6.62 23.95 14.98
N THR A 20 -6.95 25.18 14.61
CA THR A 20 -8.14 25.56 13.83
C THR A 20 -7.88 25.69 12.33
N ASP A 21 -6.65 25.47 11.87
CA ASP A 21 -6.36 25.41 10.43
C ASP A 21 -7.05 24.17 9.89
N THR A 22 -8.13 24.38 9.12
CA THR A 22 -8.97 23.37 8.48
C THR A 22 -8.12 22.18 8.01
N PRO A 23 -8.44 20.92 8.37
CA PRO A 23 -7.63 19.78 7.96
C PRO A 23 -7.45 19.84 6.43
N MET A 24 -6.21 20.13 6.01
CA MET A 24 -5.88 20.28 4.59
C MET A 24 -6.20 18.94 3.93
N THR A 25 -7.31 18.89 3.21
CA THR A 25 -7.66 17.72 2.42
C THR A 25 -6.55 17.53 1.38
N PRO A 26 -6.05 16.30 1.22
CA PRO A 26 -4.88 16.09 0.39
C PRO A 26 -5.21 16.40 -1.08
N GLN A 27 -4.33 17.17 -1.71
CA GLN A 27 -4.40 17.48 -3.13
C GLN A 27 -4.19 16.21 -3.97
N CYS A 28 -4.83 16.16 -5.13
CA CYS A 28 -4.56 15.13 -6.14
C CYS A 28 -3.06 15.07 -6.49
N VAL A 29 -2.49 13.86 -6.55
CA VAL A 29 -1.06 13.62 -6.86
C VAL A 29 -0.71 13.80 -8.35
N ILE A 30 -1.71 13.96 -9.22
CA ILE A 30 -1.48 14.15 -10.65
C ILE A 30 -1.09 15.61 -10.90
N GLU A 31 0.01 15.80 -11.63
CA GLU A 31 0.53 17.12 -11.96
C GLU A 31 -0.56 18.01 -12.60
N MET A 32 -0.59 19.28 -12.22
CA MET A 32 -1.59 20.27 -12.66
C MET A 32 -3.04 20.01 -12.18
N CYS A 33 -3.30 18.99 -11.37
CA CYS A 33 -4.62 18.77 -10.80
C CYS A 33 -4.78 19.47 -9.43
N ASN A 34 -5.64 20.48 -9.37
CA ASN A 34 -5.90 21.27 -8.15
C ASN A 34 -7.14 20.81 -7.37
N ILE A 35 -7.63 19.60 -7.63
CA ILE A 35 -8.78 19.05 -6.91
C ILE A 35 -8.32 18.51 -5.54
N HIS A 36 -9.11 18.81 -4.52
CA HIS A 36 -8.89 18.41 -3.13
C HIS A 36 -10.10 17.59 -2.63
N PRO A 37 -10.13 16.27 -2.88
CA PRO A 37 -11.24 15.43 -2.47
C PRO A 37 -11.35 15.36 -0.93
N ASN A 38 -12.54 15.60 -0.40
CA ASN A 38 -12.79 15.66 1.05
C ASN A 38 -12.96 14.28 1.71
N THR A 39 -12.89 13.19 0.95
CA THR A 39 -12.97 11.82 1.48
C THR A 39 -12.02 10.90 0.71
N ALA A 40 -11.52 9.86 1.38
CA ALA A 40 -10.69 8.84 0.76
C ALA A 40 -11.37 8.22 -0.47
N ILE A 41 -12.66 7.94 -0.36
CA ILE A 41 -13.47 7.38 -1.45
C ILE A 41 -13.60 8.39 -2.60
N GLY A 42 -13.88 9.65 -2.28
CA GLY A 42 -13.93 10.73 -3.27
C GLY A 42 -12.61 10.87 -4.02
N TYR A 43 -11.49 10.70 -3.31
CA TYR A 43 -10.16 10.72 -3.89
C TYR A 43 -9.93 9.58 -4.89
N ILE A 44 -10.24 8.34 -4.50
CA ILE A 44 -10.11 7.18 -5.39
C ILE A 44 -11.02 7.35 -6.62
N ARG A 45 -12.25 7.86 -6.43
CA ARG A 45 -13.19 8.18 -7.52
C ARG A 45 -12.63 9.19 -8.49
N HIS A 46 -12.04 10.25 -7.96
CA HIS A 46 -11.46 11.30 -8.76
C HIS A 46 -10.34 10.75 -9.65
N LEU A 47 -9.42 9.94 -9.11
CA LEU A 47 -8.37 9.29 -9.89
C LEU A 47 -8.91 8.39 -11.01
N ASP A 48 -9.92 7.58 -10.71
CA ASP A 48 -10.48 6.64 -11.69
C ASP A 48 -11.24 7.36 -12.81
N ILE A 49 -12.13 8.29 -12.46
CA ILE A 49 -13.00 8.96 -13.43
C ILE A 49 -12.22 9.95 -14.30
N HIS A 50 -11.41 10.84 -13.68
CA HIS A 50 -10.78 11.96 -14.36
C HIS A 50 -9.39 11.63 -14.91
N HIS A 51 -8.65 10.74 -14.24
CA HIS A 51 -7.26 10.44 -14.62
C HIS A 51 -7.07 9.03 -15.17
N LYS A 52 -8.15 8.22 -15.25
CA LYS A 52 -8.14 6.82 -15.72
C LYS A 52 -7.03 5.98 -15.06
N THR A 53 -6.73 6.30 -13.81
CA THR A 53 -5.62 5.72 -13.05
C THR A 53 -6.08 5.22 -11.69
N THR A 54 -5.21 4.53 -10.98
CA THR A 54 -5.50 3.96 -9.66
C THR A 54 -4.44 4.37 -8.66
N LEU A 55 -4.71 4.22 -7.36
CA LEU A 55 -3.72 4.44 -6.30
C LEU A 55 -2.43 3.66 -6.58
N MET A 56 -2.55 2.36 -6.84
CA MET A 56 -1.42 1.47 -7.11
C MET A 56 -0.64 1.83 -8.38
N LYS A 57 -1.31 2.31 -9.45
CA LYS A 57 -0.61 2.76 -10.67
C LYS A 57 0.27 3.98 -10.43
N ASN A 58 -0.10 4.84 -9.47
CA ASN A 58 0.69 6.01 -9.08
C ASN A 58 1.63 5.72 -7.90
N GLY A 59 1.79 4.46 -7.50
CA GLY A 59 2.65 4.11 -6.38
C GLY A 59 2.19 4.77 -5.07
N ILE A 60 0.88 4.89 -4.83
CA ILE A 60 0.33 5.44 -3.60
C ILE A 60 -0.73 4.51 -2.99
N TYR A 61 -1.03 4.73 -1.72
CA TYR A 61 -2.18 4.17 -1.02
C TYR A 61 -2.77 5.20 -0.06
N ILE A 62 -4.00 4.98 0.38
CA ILE A 62 -4.66 5.87 1.35
C ILE A 62 -4.73 5.18 2.71
N MET A 63 -4.36 5.89 3.76
CA MET A 63 -4.61 5.51 5.15
C MET A 63 -5.69 6.40 5.74
N CYS A 64 -6.78 5.82 6.21
CA CYS A 64 -7.77 6.55 7.00
C CYS A 64 -7.29 6.68 8.45
N SER A 65 -7.73 7.74 9.16
CA SER A 65 -7.42 7.95 10.57
C SER A 65 -7.90 6.81 11.47
N CYS A 66 -8.90 6.03 11.05
CA CYS A 66 -9.33 4.80 11.73
C CYS A 66 -8.35 3.61 11.57
N GLY A 67 -7.21 3.81 10.91
CA GLY A 67 -6.18 2.78 10.68
C GLY A 67 -6.40 1.95 9.42
N MET A 68 -7.51 2.13 8.72
CA MET A 68 -7.81 1.34 7.52
C MET A 68 -7.01 1.80 6.31
N ARG A 69 -6.49 0.82 5.56
CA ARG A 69 -5.75 1.02 4.31
C ARG A 69 -6.65 0.76 3.11
N TYR A 70 -6.69 1.71 2.17
CA TYR A 70 -7.37 1.58 0.90
C TYR A 70 -6.35 1.51 -0.23
N ASN A 71 -6.40 0.44 -1.02
CA ASN A 71 -5.59 0.26 -2.23
C ASN A 71 -6.45 0.35 -3.50
N SER A 72 -7.77 0.11 -3.37
CA SER A 72 -8.72 0.18 -4.46
C SER A 72 -10.13 0.55 -3.98
N PHE A 73 -10.99 0.89 -4.93
CA PHE A 73 -12.44 1.04 -4.67
C PHE A 73 -13.10 -0.19 -4.08
N ARG A 74 -12.60 -1.39 -4.39
CA ARG A 74 -13.24 -2.63 -3.95
C ARG A 74 -13.07 -2.86 -2.44
N ASP A 75 -12.09 -2.21 -1.83
CA ASP A 75 -11.85 -2.27 -0.39
C ASP A 75 -12.99 -1.57 0.39
N GLN A 76 -13.70 -0.64 -0.24
CA GLN A 76 -14.83 0.09 0.36
C GLN A 76 -16.01 -0.83 0.70
N LYS A 77 -16.35 -1.78 -0.18
CA LYS A 77 -17.56 -2.61 -0.02
C LYS A 77 -17.53 -3.52 1.22
N LYS A 78 -16.37 -3.67 1.85
CA LYS A 78 -16.20 -4.55 3.00
C LYS A 78 -16.32 -3.84 4.34
N GLN A 79 -16.46 -2.50 4.39
CA GLN A 79 -16.18 -1.75 5.63
C GLN A 79 -17.09 -0.54 5.85
N ASN A 80 -17.52 -0.36 7.10
CA ASN A 80 -18.37 0.75 7.59
C ASN A 80 -17.60 2.07 7.85
N CYS A 81 -16.49 2.30 7.15
CA CYS A 81 -15.71 3.52 7.32
C CYS A 81 -16.06 4.53 6.23
N THR A 82 -16.44 5.75 6.64
CA THR A 82 -16.81 6.87 5.77
C THR A 82 -15.61 7.55 5.11
N GLY A 83 -14.40 7.36 5.65
CA GLY A 83 -13.15 7.83 5.04
C GLY A 83 -12.97 9.35 5.05
N HIS A 84 -13.54 10.07 6.05
CA HIS A 84 -13.50 11.54 6.11
C HIS A 84 -12.12 12.13 6.44
N GLU A 85 -11.35 11.46 7.28
CA GLU A 85 -9.97 11.85 7.57
C GLU A 85 -9.01 10.81 7.02
N PHE A 86 -8.12 11.24 6.13
CA PHE A 86 -7.18 10.33 5.48
C PHE A 86 -5.90 11.04 5.06
N ALA A 87 -4.84 10.24 4.93
CA ALA A 87 -3.56 10.64 4.41
C ALA A 87 -3.20 9.81 3.18
N ILE A 88 -2.52 10.44 2.22
CA ILE A 88 -1.94 9.76 1.06
C ILE A 88 -0.52 9.38 1.43
N HIS A 89 -0.20 8.11 1.27
CA HIS A 89 1.14 7.58 1.45
C HIS A 89 1.68 7.13 0.11
N ARG A 90 2.96 7.44 -0.14
CA ARG A 90 3.70 6.84 -1.25
C ARG A 90 4.09 5.42 -0.86
N LEU A 91 3.87 4.49 -1.76
CA LEU A 91 4.53 3.20 -1.73
C LEU A 91 6.02 3.49 -1.81
N LYS A 92 6.78 3.03 -0.82
CA LYS A 92 8.25 3.03 -0.91
C LYS A 92 8.59 2.28 -2.20
N GLU A 93 9.58 2.78 -2.95
CA GLU A 93 10.09 2.05 -4.10
C GLU A 93 10.28 0.59 -3.70
N VAL A 94 9.51 -0.27 -4.34
CA VAL A 94 9.44 -1.67 -3.96
C VAL A 94 10.73 -2.27 -4.45
N THR A 95 11.70 -2.39 -3.55
CA THR A 95 12.85 -3.26 -3.75
C THR A 95 12.27 -4.66 -3.85
N THR A 96 12.16 -5.16 -5.09
CA THR A 96 11.78 -6.55 -5.31
C THR A 96 12.79 -7.41 -4.57
N PRO A 97 12.35 -8.41 -3.79
CA PRO A 97 13.30 -9.21 -3.04
C PRO A 97 14.25 -9.92 -3.99
N GLN A 98 15.54 -9.86 -3.69
CA GLN A 98 16.55 -10.65 -4.36
C GLN A 98 16.25 -12.13 -4.17
N CYS A 99 16.51 -12.94 -5.20
CA CYS A 99 16.43 -14.38 -5.08
C CYS A 99 17.37 -14.89 -3.97
N VAL A 100 16.86 -15.73 -3.07
CA VAL A 100 17.66 -16.32 -1.98
C VAL A 100 18.78 -17.27 -2.46
N MET A 101 18.86 -17.53 -3.77
CA MET A 101 19.85 -18.44 -4.38
C MET A 101 20.68 -17.79 -5.49
N CYS A 102 20.38 -16.55 -5.91
CA CYS A 102 21.16 -15.85 -6.92
C CYS A 102 20.87 -14.33 -6.95
N GLU A 103 21.55 -13.59 -7.81
CA GLU A 103 21.42 -12.13 -7.92
C GLU A 103 20.27 -11.64 -8.81
N LYS A 104 19.30 -12.51 -9.12
CA LYS A 104 18.10 -12.09 -9.86
C LYS A 104 17.08 -11.43 -8.93
N TYR A 105 16.37 -10.45 -9.49
CA TYR A 105 15.32 -9.67 -8.81
C TYR A 105 13.97 -9.84 -9.51
N PRO A 106 13.27 -10.98 -9.31
CA PRO A 106 11.97 -11.19 -9.93
C PRO A 106 10.96 -10.10 -9.55
N LYS A 107 10.28 -9.53 -10.55
CA LYS A 107 9.43 -8.34 -10.36
C LYS A 107 8.07 -8.62 -9.73
N THR A 108 7.65 -9.88 -9.66
CA THR A 108 6.33 -10.30 -9.13
C THR A 108 6.47 -11.55 -8.26
N PRO A 109 5.51 -11.81 -7.35
CA PRO A 109 5.50 -13.02 -6.53
C PRO A 109 5.50 -14.28 -7.39
N TYR A 110 4.67 -14.30 -8.43
CA TYR A 110 4.63 -15.39 -9.39
C TYR A 110 5.97 -15.58 -10.08
N GLY A 111 6.55 -14.50 -10.61
CA GLY A 111 7.85 -14.54 -11.27
C GLY A 111 8.96 -15.02 -10.33
N TYR A 112 8.85 -14.71 -9.04
CA TYR A 112 9.79 -15.19 -8.03
C TYR A 112 9.68 -16.70 -7.82
N ALA A 113 8.47 -17.24 -7.66
CA ALA A 113 8.29 -18.67 -7.49
C ALA A 113 8.62 -19.46 -8.76
N ASP A 114 8.24 -18.94 -9.94
CA ASP A 114 8.60 -19.54 -11.22
C ASP A 114 10.12 -19.55 -11.43
N HIS A 115 10.81 -18.45 -11.07
CA HIS A 115 12.26 -18.39 -11.10
C HIS A 115 12.92 -19.47 -10.23
N LEU A 116 12.46 -19.65 -8.98
CA LEU A 116 12.94 -20.72 -8.10
C LEU A 116 12.72 -22.12 -8.71
N LYS A 117 11.56 -22.35 -9.31
CA LYS A 117 11.22 -23.64 -9.92
C LYS A 117 12.06 -23.92 -11.16
N SER A 118 12.15 -22.97 -12.08
CA SER A 118 12.82 -23.14 -13.37
C SER A 118 14.34 -23.17 -13.25
N ASN A 119 14.93 -22.24 -12.48
CA ASN A 119 16.38 -22.03 -12.42
C ASN A 119 17.05 -22.80 -11.28
N HIS A 120 16.37 -22.97 -10.15
CA HIS A 120 16.96 -23.59 -8.94
C HIS A 120 16.36 -24.94 -8.59
N LYS A 121 15.42 -25.43 -9.41
CA LYS A 121 14.68 -26.69 -9.20
C LYS A 121 14.13 -26.84 -7.78
N THR A 122 13.70 -25.71 -7.18
CA THR A 122 13.22 -25.66 -5.79
C THR A 122 11.89 -24.91 -5.70
N THR A 123 11.30 -24.87 -4.51
CA THR A 123 10.05 -24.15 -4.25
C THR A 123 10.18 -23.29 -2.98
N LEU A 124 9.24 -22.35 -2.80
CA LEU A 124 9.17 -21.53 -1.57
C LEU A 124 9.06 -22.40 -0.31
N SER A 125 8.15 -23.39 -0.34
CA SER A 125 7.93 -24.29 0.81
C SER A 125 9.15 -25.16 1.11
N ALA A 126 9.84 -25.68 0.09
CA ALA A 126 11.07 -26.46 0.29
C ALA A 126 12.22 -25.64 0.91
N ARG A 127 12.15 -24.31 0.81
CA ARG A 127 13.12 -23.39 1.40
C ARG A 127 12.65 -22.79 2.74
N GLY A 128 11.52 -23.25 3.28
CA GLY A 128 10.95 -22.70 4.51
C GLY A 128 10.62 -21.20 4.38
N ILE A 129 10.26 -20.73 3.18
CA ILE A 129 9.92 -19.33 2.93
C ILE A 129 8.52 -19.21 2.35
N TYR A 130 7.94 -18.01 2.48
CA TYR A 130 6.69 -17.63 1.82
C TYR A 130 6.77 -16.19 1.34
N LEU A 131 5.91 -15.86 0.36
CA LEU A 131 5.77 -14.49 -0.13
C LEU A 131 4.52 -13.86 0.48
N LEU A 132 4.62 -12.61 0.93
CA LEU A 132 3.51 -11.82 1.45
C LEU A 132 3.27 -10.65 0.50
N CYS A 133 2.13 -10.64 -0.19
CA CYS A 133 1.73 -9.50 -1.01
C CYS A 133 1.38 -8.30 -0.12
N ALA A 134 1.56 -7.08 -0.63
CA ALA A 134 1.16 -5.86 0.07
C ALA A 134 -0.35 -5.80 0.40
N CYS A 135 -1.20 -6.57 -0.28
CA CYS A 135 -2.61 -6.71 0.10
C CYS A 135 -2.84 -7.63 1.31
N GLY A 136 -1.77 -8.17 1.93
CA GLY A 136 -1.82 -9.05 3.10
C GLY A 136 -1.99 -10.54 2.79
N THR A 137 -2.15 -10.92 1.52
CA THR A 137 -2.28 -12.33 1.13
C THR A 137 -0.92 -13.03 1.14
N ARG A 138 -0.87 -14.23 1.72
CA ARG A 138 0.31 -15.09 1.81
C ARG A 138 0.29 -16.15 0.72
N TYR A 139 1.45 -16.49 0.18
CA TYR A 139 1.59 -17.57 -0.79
C TYR A 139 2.75 -18.50 -0.46
N ASN A 140 2.46 -19.78 -0.57
CA ASN A 140 3.40 -20.87 -0.37
C ASN A 140 3.55 -21.76 -1.62
N ASN A 141 2.71 -21.55 -2.65
CA ASN A 141 2.71 -22.33 -3.87
C ASN A 141 2.46 -21.44 -5.10
N HIS A 142 2.88 -21.95 -6.26
CA HIS A 142 2.87 -21.25 -7.54
C HIS A 142 1.46 -21.04 -8.13
N HIS A 143 0.53 -21.97 -7.89
CA HIS A 143 -0.83 -21.92 -8.44
C HIS A 143 -1.66 -20.78 -7.84
N ASP A 144 -1.62 -20.64 -6.52
CA ASP A 144 -2.36 -19.60 -5.82
C ASP A 144 -1.82 -18.20 -6.16
N GLN A 145 -0.51 -18.08 -6.38
CA GLN A 145 0.11 -16.85 -6.85
C GLN A 145 -0.39 -16.45 -8.23
N GLN A 146 -0.43 -17.38 -9.18
CA GLN A 146 -0.89 -17.08 -10.54
C GLN A 146 -2.34 -16.57 -10.55
N LYS A 147 -3.21 -17.19 -9.76
CA LYS A 147 -4.61 -16.74 -9.61
C LYS A 147 -4.70 -15.36 -8.96
N HIS A 148 -3.83 -15.09 -8.00
CA HIS A 148 -3.83 -13.85 -7.27
C HIS A 148 -3.25 -12.68 -8.07
N ASP A 149 -2.15 -12.87 -8.78
CA ASP A 149 -1.48 -11.83 -9.55
C ASP A 149 -2.41 -11.22 -10.60
N LYS A 150 -3.30 -12.04 -11.18
CA LYS A 150 -4.38 -11.56 -12.07
C LYS A 150 -5.36 -10.59 -11.38
N LYS A 151 -5.56 -10.71 -10.07
CA LYS A 151 -6.51 -9.90 -9.28
C LYS A 151 -5.89 -8.67 -8.64
N CYS A 152 -4.68 -8.80 -8.09
CA CYS A 152 -4.01 -7.72 -7.34
C CYS A 152 -2.91 -7.01 -8.13
N SER A 153 -2.69 -7.42 -9.39
CA SER A 153 -1.58 -6.97 -10.23
C SER A 153 -0.18 -7.33 -9.71
N GLY A 154 -0.05 -8.01 -8.56
CA GLY A 154 1.15 -8.71 -8.11
C GLY A 154 2.42 -7.87 -8.02
N LYS A 155 2.33 -6.54 -7.85
CA LYS A 155 3.50 -5.66 -7.97
C LYS A 155 4.34 -5.55 -6.70
N GLU A 156 3.74 -5.80 -5.54
CA GLU A 156 4.40 -5.61 -4.26
C GLU A 156 4.33 -6.86 -3.41
N PHE A 157 5.51 -7.32 -2.98
CA PHE A 157 5.61 -8.45 -2.08
C PHE A 157 6.91 -8.43 -1.29
N THR A 158 6.87 -9.09 -0.15
CA THR A 158 8.01 -9.30 0.73
C THR A 158 8.24 -10.79 0.92
N LEU A 159 9.48 -11.17 1.20
CA LEU A 159 9.87 -12.54 1.46
C LEU A 159 10.02 -12.75 2.96
N HIS A 160 9.41 -13.81 3.48
CA HIS A 160 9.41 -14.14 4.91
C HIS A 160 9.87 -15.58 5.10
N LYS A 161 10.63 -15.82 6.18
CA LYS A 161 10.91 -17.18 6.64
C LYS A 161 9.72 -17.70 7.44
N ARG A 162 9.44 -19.00 7.33
CA ARG A 162 8.57 -19.70 8.27
C ARG A 162 9.36 -19.85 9.57
N ASN A 163 8.75 -19.44 10.67
CA ASN A 163 9.20 -19.88 11.98
C ASN A 163 8.59 -21.27 12.14
N ASP A 164 9.42 -22.31 12.08
CA ASP A 164 9.01 -23.66 12.43
C ASP A 164 8.78 -23.65 13.94
N ASN A 165 7.51 -23.64 14.34
CA ASN A 165 7.05 -23.82 15.71
C ASN A 165 6.75 -25.30 15.93
#